data_AF-A0A7V1LTP5-F1
#
_entry.id   AF-A0A7V1LTP5-F1
#
_cell.length_a   1.000
_cell.length_b   1.000
_cell.length_c   1.000
_cell.angle_alpha   90.00
_cell.angle_beta   90.00
_cell.angle_gamma   90.00
#
_symmetry.space_group_name_H-M   'P 1'
#
loop_
_entity.id
_entity.type
_entity.pdbx_description
1 polymer ?
#
loop_
_entity_poly.entity_id
_entity_poly.type
_entity_poly.pdbx_seq_one_letter_code
_entity_poly.pdbx_strand_id
1 'polypeptide(L)'
;MATNDDIRIQKGTYDITLFTVNNTENWKNTVQVIPGVTTGGNQINQPNLPQVVDIQRTTYSYVFECGITSTATQTAKQVKDDVRIMFEGARSTGEPILLTYEDKQLSVYFEDCVVKKNSSNTVGNYSGEDSFEYNVTLTFVEGNQA
;
A
#
# COMPACT_ATOMS: atom_id res chain seq x y z
N MET A 1 18.29 -19.90 -3.61
CA MET A 1 17.86 -18.56 -3.16
C MET A 1 16.43 -18.71 -2.71
N ALA A 2 16.08 -18.19 -1.52
CA ALA A 2 14.74 -18.30 -0.96
C ALA A 2 13.70 -17.85 -1.99
N THR A 3 12.59 -18.58 -2.04
CA THR A 3 11.46 -18.43 -2.96
C THR A 3 10.87 -17.03 -2.79
N ASN A 4 11.10 -16.15 -3.77
CA ASN A 4 10.41 -14.87 -3.84
C ASN A 4 9.02 -15.16 -4.38
N ASP A 5 8.00 -15.17 -3.51
CA ASP A 5 6.62 -15.17 -3.98
C ASP A 5 6.29 -13.78 -4.53
N ASP A 6 5.73 -13.74 -5.73
CA ASP A 6 5.30 -12.49 -6.35
C ASP A 6 4.05 -11.98 -5.65
N ILE A 7 4.06 -10.73 -5.21
CA ILE A 7 2.82 -10.06 -4.80
C ILE A 7 2.28 -9.25 -5.97
N ARG A 8 0.96 -9.30 -6.17
CA ARG A 8 0.28 -8.50 -7.19
C ARG A 8 -0.70 -7.55 -6.55
N ILE A 9 -0.60 -6.27 -6.85
CA ILE A 9 -1.45 -5.21 -6.33
C ILE A 9 -2.22 -4.58 -7.48
N GLN A 10 -3.55 -4.50 -7.34
CA GLN A 10 -4.45 -4.01 -8.39
C GLN A 10 -5.39 -2.92 -7.86
N LYS A 11 -5.48 -1.82 -8.61
CA LYS A 11 -6.45 -0.75 -8.38
C LYS A 11 -6.77 -0.01 -9.68
N GLY A 12 -8.03 -0.07 -10.10
CA GLY A 12 -8.46 0.53 -11.37
C GLY A 12 -7.71 -0.08 -12.55
N THR A 13 -6.99 0.75 -13.31
CA THR A 13 -6.16 0.30 -14.44
C THR A 13 -4.72 -0.09 -14.04
N TYR A 14 -4.32 0.15 -12.80
CA TYR A 14 -2.99 -0.18 -12.32
C TYR A 14 -2.95 -1.62 -11.82
N ASP A 15 -1.97 -2.36 -12.32
CA ASP A 15 -1.77 -3.77 -12.04
C ASP A 15 -0.26 -4.04 -11.95
N ILE A 16 0.22 -4.18 -10.72
CA ILE A 16 1.64 -4.14 -10.40
C ILE A 16 2.05 -5.47 -9.77
N THR A 17 3.09 -6.09 -10.30
CA THR A 17 3.71 -7.28 -9.69
C THR A 17 5.06 -6.89 -9.10
N LEU A 18 5.29 -7.27 -7.84
CA LEU A 18 6.52 -7.01 -7.10
C LEU A 18 7.13 -8.32 -6.62
N PHE A 19 8.46 -8.40 -6.66
CA PHE A 19 9.20 -9.57 -6.20
C PHE A 19 9.45 -9.44 -4.72
N THR A 20 8.80 -10.28 -3.90
CA THR A 20 8.97 -10.23 -2.44
C THR A 20 10.36 -10.72 -2.06
N VAL A 21 11.08 -9.92 -1.27
CA VAL A 21 12.39 -10.27 -0.69
C VAL A 21 12.20 -10.77 0.74
N ASN A 22 11.30 -10.12 1.48
CA ASN A 22 10.96 -10.47 2.85
C ASN A 22 9.53 -10.00 3.12
N ASN A 23 8.80 -10.73 3.96
CA ASN A 23 7.45 -10.45 4.37
C ASN A 23 7.34 -10.56 5.88
N THR A 24 6.60 -9.66 6.50
CA THR A 24 6.30 -9.73 7.93
C THR A 24 4.83 -9.41 8.14
N GLU A 25 4.15 -10.34 8.80
CA GLU A 25 2.74 -10.21 9.14
C GLU A 25 2.60 -9.99 10.64
N ASN A 26 1.86 -8.95 11.03
CA ASN A 26 1.67 -8.60 12.42
C ASN A 26 0.25 -8.13 12.69
N TRP A 27 -0.24 -8.42 13.89
CA TRP A 27 -1.42 -7.75 14.43
C TRP A 27 -1.02 -6.39 14.98
N LYS A 28 -1.59 -5.31 14.46
CA LYS A 28 -1.35 -3.94 14.94
C LYS A 28 -2.65 -3.34 15.46
N ASN A 29 -2.59 -2.66 16.60
CA ASN A 29 -3.67 -1.78 17.02
C ASN A 29 -3.50 -0.44 16.29
N THR A 30 -4.49 -0.06 15.49
CA THR A 30 -4.55 1.25 14.86
C THR A 30 -5.60 2.10 15.57
N VAL A 31 -5.24 3.35 15.87
CA VAL A 31 -6.16 4.36 16.40
C VAL A 31 -6.70 5.12 15.20
N GLN A 32 -7.97 4.94 14.87
CA GLN A 32 -8.65 5.73 13.85
C GLN A 32 -9.45 6.84 14.50
N VAL A 33 -9.17 8.09 14.10
CA VAL A 33 -10.04 9.23 14.42
C VAL A 33 -11.18 9.25 13.41
N ILE A 34 -12.37 8.82 13.83
CA ILE A 34 -13.58 8.99 13.02
C ILE A 34 -14.00 10.45 13.17
N PRO A 35 -14.01 11.27 12.08
CA PRO A 35 -14.63 12.58 12.14
C PRO A 35 -16.12 12.36 12.42
N GLY A 36 -16.62 12.90 13.53
CA GLY A 36 -18.02 12.75 13.91
C GLY A 36 -18.95 13.11 12.74
N VAL A 37 -19.93 12.27 12.48
CA VAL A 37 -20.92 12.47 11.41
C VAL A 37 -21.68 13.76 11.71
N THR A 38 -21.43 14.82 10.93
CA THR A 38 -22.22 16.06 10.96
C THR A 38 -23.51 15.87 10.16
N THR A 39 -24.35 14.91 10.53
CA THR A 39 -25.75 14.93 10.10
C THR A 39 -26.41 16.09 10.85
N GLY A 40 -26.92 17.08 10.11
CA GLY A 40 -27.50 18.33 10.63
C GLY A 40 -28.73 18.19 11.55
N GLY A 41 -28.99 17.01 12.09
CA GLY A 41 -30.08 16.74 13.04
C GLY A 41 -29.65 16.56 14.51
N ASN A 42 -28.36 16.39 14.82
CA ASN A 42 -28.00 15.94 16.18
C ASN A 42 -27.78 17.06 17.21
N GLN A 43 -27.53 18.31 16.81
CA GLN A 43 -27.39 19.44 17.75
C GLN A 43 -27.81 20.77 17.08
N ILE A 44 -29.11 21.08 17.10
CA ILE A 44 -29.63 22.32 16.50
C ILE A 44 -29.17 23.61 17.25
N ASN A 45 -28.75 23.50 18.51
CA ASN A 45 -28.50 24.65 19.40
C ASN A 45 -27.27 24.52 20.32
N GLN A 46 -26.30 23.64 20.02
CA GLN A 46 -25.05 23.57 20.79
C GLN A 46 -23.84 23.56 19.86
N PRO A 47 -22.64 24.00 20.32
CA PRO A 47 -21.43 23.84 19.53
C PRO A 47 -21.26 22.35 19.23
N ASN A 48 -21.21 21.99 17.95
CA ASN A 48 -20.90 20.63 17.51
C ASN A 48 -19.51 20.26 18.02
N LEU A 49 -19.43 19.66 19.20
CA LEU A 49 -18.18 19.18 19.75
C LEU A 49 -17.75 17.95 18.95
N PRO A 50 -16.55 17.92 18.35
CA PRO A 50 -16.07 16.71 17.68
C PRO A 50 -15.97 15.60 18.71
N GLN A 51 -16.82 14.57 18.59
CA GLN A 51 -16.65 13.34 19.34
C GLN A 51 -15.48 12.58 18.72
N VAL A 52 -14.34 12.56 19.43
CA VAL A 52 -13.25 11.64 19.13
C VAL A 52 -13.69 10.27 19.64
N VAL A 53 -14.15 9.41 18.74
CA VAL A 53 -14.39 8.00 19.06
C VAL A 53 -13.06 7.28 18.85
N ASP A 54 -12.36 6.96 19.93
CA ASP A 54 -11.17 6.10 19.91
C ASP A 54 -11.63 4.65 19.79
N ILE A 55 -11.62 4.11 18.56
CA ILE A 55 -11.76 2.68 18.34
C ILE A 55 -10.34 2.14 18.20
N GLN A 56 -9.81 1.52 19.26
CA GLN A 56 -8.70 0.58 19.12
C GLN A 56 -9.17 -0.56 18.23
N ARG A 57 -8.77 -0.53 16.96
CA ARG A 57 -9.05 -1.60 16.02
C ARG A 57 -7.79 -2.43 15.86
N THR A 58 -7.85 -3.69 16.28
CA THR A 58 -6.82 -4.66 15.94
C THR A 58 -7.03 -5.01 14.46
N THR A 59 -6.13 -4.52 13.62
CA THR A 59 -6.12 -4.79 12.18
C THR A 59 -4.90 -5.63 11.85
N TYR A 60 -5.07 -6.59 10.94
CA TYR A 60 -3.95 -7.36 10.43
C TYR A 60 -3.15 -6.46 9.49
N SER A 61 -1.84 -6.35 9.75
CA SER A 61 -0.92 -5.55 8.96
C SER A 61 0.04 -6.47 8.21
N TYR A 62 0.15 -6.21 6.91
CA TYR A 62 1.08 -6.90 6.03
C TYR A 62 2.19 -5.92 5.66
N VAL A 63 3.44 -6.24 6.01
CA VAL A 63 4.62 -5.48 5.61
C VAL A 63 5.41 -6.31 4.62
N PHE A 64 5.52 -5.83 3.39
CA PHE A 64 6.31 -6.46 2.34
C PHE A 64 7.53 -5.63 2.00
N GLU A 65 8.70 -6.24 2.06
CA GLU A 65 9.93 -5.72 1.48
C GLU A 65 10.09 -6.37 0.11
N CYS A 66 10.01 -5.57 -0.95
CA CYS A 66 10.05 -6.06 -2.32
C CYS A 66 11.17 -5.39 -3.12
N GLY A 67 11.66 -6.12 -4.11
CA GLY A 67 12.49 -5.59 -5.19
C GLY A 67 11.62 -5.21 -6.39
N ILE A 68 11.89 -4.03 -6.95
CA ILE A 68 11.39 -3.61 -8.26
C ILE A 68 12.54 -3.70 -9.25
N THR A 69 12.37 -4.55 -10.25
CA THR A 69 13.28 -4.69 -11.39
C THR A 69 12.53 -4.35 -12.68
N SER A 70 13.26 -4.16 -13.78
CA SER A 70 12.63 -4.05 -15.09
C SER A 70 11.95 -5.38 -15.47
N THR A 71 10.84 -5.27 -16.21
CA THR A 71 10.17 -6.41 -16.85
C THR A 71 10.34 -6.30 -18.37
N ALA A 72 9.74 -7.22 -19.13
CA ALA A 72 9.74 -7.16 -20.59
C ALA A 72 8.96 -5.94 -21.14
N THR A 73 8.03 -5.38 -20.36
CA THR A 73 7.07 -4.36 -20.81
C THR A 73 7.18 -3.02 -20.07
N GLN A 74 7.85 -2.98 -18.92
CA GLN A 74 7.99 -1.78 -18.10
C GLN A 74 9.40 -1.64 -17.51
N THR A 75 9.89 -0.41 -17.41
CA THR A 75 11.13 -0.10 -16.69
C THR A 75 10.91 -0.15 -15.18
N ALA A 76 11.98 -0.35 -14.40
CA ALA A 76 11.90 -0.33 -12.94
C ALA A 76 11.37 1.02 -12.41
N LYS A 77 11.69 2.12 -13.10
CA LYS A 77 11.16 3.45 -12.78
C LYS A 77 9.67 3.56 -13.06
N GLN A 78 9.17 3.01 -14.17
CA GLN A 78 7.74 3.03 -14.47
C GLN A 78 6.96 2.29 -13.39
N VAL A 79 7.41 1.09 -13.01
CA VAL A 79 6.80 0.33 -11.91
C VAL A 79 6.86 1.10 -10.59
N LYS A 80 7.99 1.74 -10.27
CA LYS A 80 8.12 2.63 -9.10
C LYS A 80 7.11 3.77 -9.11
N ASP A 81 6.97 4.45 -10.24
CA ASP A 81 6.06 5.58 -10.39
C ASP A 81 4.59 5.12 -10.27
N ASP A 82 4.25 3.97 -10.84
CA ASP A 82 2.92 3.35 -10.71
C ASP A 82 2.60 2.99 -9.26
N VAL A 83 3.56 2.42 -8.51
CA VAL A 83 3.40 2.14 -7.07
C VAL A 83 3.11 3.43 -6.29
N ARG A 84 3.84 4.51 -6.58
CA ARG A 84 3.63 5.81 -5.92
C ARG A 84 2.27 6.40 -6.25
N ILE A 85 1.87 6.39 -7.53
CA ILE A 85 0.57 6.90 -7.96
C ILE A 85 -0.56 6.08 -7.33
N MET A 86 -0.42 4.76 -7.27
CA MET A 86 -1.38 3.88 -6.62
C MET A 86 -1.49 4.21 -5.12
N PHE A 87 -0.36 4.40 -4.43
CA PHE A 87 -0.33 4.77 -3.02
C PHE A 87 -1.02 6.12 -2.75
N GLU A 88 -0.65 7.17 -3.49
CA GLU A 88 -1.23 8.52 -3.36
C GLU A 88 -2.73 8.54 -3.73
N GLY A 89 -3.11 7.82 -4.78
CA GLY A 89 -4.50 7.64 -5.20
C GLY A 89 -5.32 6.85 -4.17
N ALA A 90 -4.74 5.84 -3.53
CA ALA A 90 -5.42 5.09 -2.48
C ALA A 90 -5.64 5.90 -1.21
N ARG A 91 -4.65 6.69 -0.82
CA ARG A 91 -4.76 7.59 0.33
C ARG A 91 -5.85 8.65 0.16
N SER A 92 -6.07 9.13 -1.07
CA SER A 92 -7.06 10.17 -1.36
C SER A 92 -8.49 9.65 -1.52
N THR A 93 -8.66 8.45 -2.10
CA THR A 93 -9.99 7.90 -2.42
C THR A 93 -10.61 7.09 -1.28
N GLY A 94 -9.82 6.57 -0.34
CA GLY A 94 -10.34 5.70 0.72
C GLY A 94 -10.87 4.36 0.23
N GLU A 95 -10.70 4.05 -1.07
CA GLU A 95 -11.10 2.78 -1.69
C GLU A 95 -10.02 1.71 -1.49
N PRO A 96 -10.41 0.45 -1.22
CA PRO A 96 -9.46 -0.63 -1.03
C PRO A 96 -8.70 -0.98 -2.32
N ILE A 97 -7.62 -1.72 -2.14
CA ILE A 97 -6.76 -2.30 -3.16
C ILE A 97 -6.91 -3.81 -3.08
N LEU A 98 -6.86 -4.47 -4.23
CA LEU A 98 -6.79 -5.91 -4.29
C LEU A 98 -5.33 -6.35 -4.23
N LEU A 99 -4.95 -7.00 -3.13
CA LEU A 99 -3.66 -7.65 -2.95
C LEU A 99 -3.82 -9.15 -3.25
N THR A 100 -3.00 -9.68 -4.15
CA THR A 100 -2.84 -11.12 -4.35
C THR A 100 -1.52 -11.55 -3.72
N TYR A 101 -1.59 -12.45 -2.75
CA TYR A 101 -0.46 -12.99 -1.98
C TYR A 101 -0.78 -14.43 -1.56
N GLU A 102 0.18 -15.36 -1.71
CA GLU A 102 -0.01 -16.80 -1.40
C GLU A 102 -1.31 -17.40 -1.98
N ASP A 103 -1.59 -17.13 -3.26
CA ASP A 103 -2.82 -17.55 -3.96
C ASP A 103 -4.14 -17.01 -3.37
N LYS A 104 -4.08 -16.12 -2.38
CA LYS A 104 -5.24 -15.44 -1.79
C LYS A 104 -5.37 -14.05 -2.35
N GLN A 105 -6.63 -13.61 -2.48
CA GLN A 105 -6.97 -12.23 -2.78
C GLN A 105 -7.54 -11.56 -1.53
N LEU A 106 -6.93 -10.45 -1.15
CA LEU A 106 -7.28 -9.67 0.03
C LEU A 106 -7.66 -8.25 -0.40
N SER A 107 -8.72 -7.74 0.20
CA SER A 107 -9.07 -6.32 0.12
C SER A 107 -8.30 -5.59 1.22
N VAL A 108 -7.37 -4.72 0.84
CA VAL A 108 -6.45 -4.04 1.78
C VAL A 108 -6.40 -2.54 1.54
N TYR A 109 -5.97 -1.78 2.54
CA TYR A 109 -5.66 -0.36 2.42
C TYR A 109 -4.17 -0.13 2.56
N PHE A 110 -3.63 0.81 1.78
CA PHE A 110 -2.26 1.29 1.98
C PHE A 110 -2.17 2.10 3.29
N GLU A 111 -1.27 1.71 4.17
CA GLU A 111 -0.91 2.47 5.37
C GLU A 111 0.36 3.29 5.13
N ASP A 112 1.41 2.66 4.61
CA ASP A 112 2.70 3.30 4.35
C ASP A 112 3.40 2.72 3.11
N CYS A 113 4.22 3.54 2.46
CA CYS A 113 5.01 3.18 1.29
C CYS A 113 6.35 3.91 1.33
N VAL A 114 7.42 3.13 1.44
CA VAL A 114 8.80 3.63 1.45
C VAL A 114 9.53 3.08 0.24
N VAL A 115 9.91 3.95 -0.68
CA VAL A 115 10.69 3.60 -1.87
C VAL A 115 12.13 4.07 -1.69
N LYS A 116 13.09 3.15 -1.78
CA LYS A 116 14.52 3.43 -1.74
C LYS A 116 15.18 2.95 -3.02
N LYS A 117 15.89 3.87 -3.69
CA LYS A 117 16.73 3.52 -4.83
C LYS A 117 17.89 2.63 -4.37
N ASN A 118 18.08 1.49 -5.03
CA ASN A 118 19.27 0.69 -4.83
C ASN A 118 20.35 1.17 -5.81
N SER A 119 21.29 1.96 -5.31
CA SER A 119 22.38 2.55 -6.12
C SER A 119 23.45 1.54 -6.52
N SER A 120 23.44 0.33 -5.93
CA SER A 120 24.53 -0.65 -6.06
C SER A 120 24.33 -1.65 -7.20
N ASN A 121 23.11 -1.80 -7.70
CA ASN A 121 22.77 -2.69 -8.82
C ASN A 121 22.16 -1.89 -9.96
N THR A 122 22.89 -1.78 -11.07
CA THR A 122 22.33 -1.34 -12.35
C THR A 122 21.96 -2.56 -13.18
N VAL A 123 20.67 -2.74 -13.47
CA VAL A 123 20.17 -3.77 -14.38
C VAL A 123 20.22 -3.23 -15.81
N GLY A 124 20.84 -4.00 -16.71
CA GLY A 124 21.26 -3.56 -18.04
C GLY A 124 20.13 -3.19 -19.03
N ASN A 125 20.56 -2.58 -20.14
CA ASN A 125 19.84 -2.00 -21.30
C ASN A 125 19.11 -0.66 -21.10
N TYR A 126 18.97 -0.16 -19.89
CA TYR A 126 18.37 1.15 -19.63
C TYR A 126 19.41 2.17 -19.15
N SER A 127 19.10 3.46 -19.24
CA SER A 127 19.97 4.56 -18.78
C SER A 127 19.28 5.44 -17.77
N GLY A 128 20.04 6.10 -16.89
CA GLY A 128 19.46 7.01 -15.89
C GLY A 128 18.66 6.27 -14.83
N GLU A 129 17.54 6.83 -14.37
CA GLU A 129 16.72 6.23 -13.29
C GLU A 129 16.07 4.88 -13.66
N ASP A 130 15.98 4.57 -14.95
CA ASP A 130 15.38 3.33 -15.46
C ASP A 130 16.27 2.10 -15.32
N SER A 131 17.57 2.27 -15.08
CA SER A 131 18.54 1.18 -14.94
C SER A 131 18.72 0.69 -13.51
N PHE A 132 18.09 1.34 -12.53
CA PHE A 132 18.29 1.00 -11.12
C PHE A 132 17.21 0.05 -10.61
N GLU A 133 17.61 -0.88 -9.75
CA GLU A 133 16.66 -1.60 -8.89
C GLU A 133 16.14 -0.65 -7.80
N TYR A 134 14.89 -0.82 -7.39
CA TYR A 134 14.33 -0.11 -6.24
C TYR A 134 13.90 -1.12 -5.19
N ASN A 135 14.23 -0.83 -3.94
CA ASN A 135 13.69 -1.54 -2.79
C ASN A 135 12.46 -0.77 -2.33
N VAL A 136 11.33 -1.45 -2.25
CA VAL A 136 10.09 -0.87 -1.76
C VAL A 136 9.64 -1.61 -0.51
N THR A 137 9.27 -0.86 0.52
CA THR A 137 8.59 -1.39 1.70
C THR A 137 7.15 -0.91 1.64
N LEU A 138 6.21 -1.85 1.53
CA LEU A 138 4.78 -1.59 1.49
C LEU A 138 4.15 -2.08 2.78
N THR A 139 3.38 -1.21 3.43
CA THR A 139 2.56 -1.58 4.59
C THR A 139 1.10 -1.50 4.21
N PHE A 140 0.40 -2.61 4.36
CA PHE A 140 -1.04 -2.73 4.17
C PHE A 140 -1.73 -3.02 5.49
N VAL A 141 -3.00 -2.61 5.57
CA VAL A 141 -3.92 -3.05 6.62
C VAL A 141 -5.13 -3.69 5.98
N GLU A 142 -5.58 -4.80 6.56
CA GLU A 142 -6.74 -5.53 6.07
C GLU A 142 -8.00 -4.66 6.08
N GLY A 143 -8.71 -4.66 4.96
CA GLY A 143 -9.97 -3.97 4.82
C GLY A 143 -11.08 -4.76 5.50
N ASN A 144 -11.86 -4.08 6.34
CA ASN A 144 -12.98 -4.69 7.04
C ASN A 144 -14.04 -5.09 6.01
N GLN A 145 -14.24 -6.39 5.76
CA GLN A 145 -15.44 -6.85 5.06
C GLN A 145 -16.62 -6.60 6.00
N ALA A 146 -17.41 -5.57 5.70
CA ALA A 146 -18.69 -5.32 6.34
C ALA A 146 -19.75 -6.29 5.79
#